data_AF-A0A952NII9-F1
#
_entry.id   AF-A0A952NII9-F1
#
_cell.length_a   1.000
_cell.length_b   1.000
_cell.length_c   1.000
_cell.angle_alpha   90.00
_cell.angle_beta   90.00
_cell.angle_gamma   90.00
#
_symmetry.space_group_name_H-M   'P 1'
#
loop_
_entity.id
_entity.type
_entity.pdbx_description
1 polymer ?
#
loop_
_entity_poly.entity_id
_entity_poly.type
_entity_poly.pdbx_seq_one_letter_code
_entity_poly.pdbx_strand_id
1 'polypeptide(L)'
;METQKILAILTFASMISACASTTYRIQSSPSEAEVDFVYKSGTRKSMGKTPLSLNASEANPNKESFQIEVRKDGFDRQAVFVPESSFSKNLEVNVNLTADARSGDAKKGDAAFNDIASAVADVQKDIQTKNYEIALTKLNRMVAQYPSVSTFYSLTGNVHYLERRLEKALASYKRALELNPNSSELQKIIEKLDGLNGGSR
;
A
#
# COMPACT_ATOMS: atom_id res chain seq x y z
N MET A 1 0.81 9.91 89.58
CA MET A 1 1.38 11.00 88.77
C MET A 1 1.74 10.43 87.41
N GLU A 2 0.78 10.52 86.50
CA GLU A 2 0.95 10.28 85.08
C GLU A 2 1.99 11.24 84.50
N THR A 3 2.90 10.72 83.67
CA THR A 3 3.58 11.53 82.66
C THR A 3 3.55 10.74 81.36
N GLN A 4 2.57 11.10 80.51
CA GLN A 4 2.47 10.67 79.13
C GLN A 4 3.73 11.12 78.37
N LYS A 5 4.49 10.15 77.84
CA LYS A 5 5.46 10.43 76.78
C LYS A 5 4.70 10.43 75.45
N ILE A 6 4.26 11.61 75.05
CA ILE A 6 3.79 11.88 73.69
C ILE A 6 5.04 11.89 72.80
N LEU A 7 5.27 10.79 72.06
CA LEU A 7 6.24 10.77 70.97
C LEU A 7 5.46 10.89 69.67
N ALA A 8 5.53 12.07 69.06
CA ALA A 8 4.88 12.44 67.82
C ALA A 8 5.37 11.53 66.68
N ILE A 9 4.49 10.64 66.22
CA ILE A 9 4.66 9.95 64.94
C ILE A 9 4.34 10.98 63.87
N LEU A 10 5.37 11.57 63.28
CA LEU A 10 5.28 12.40 62.09
C LEU A 10 4.94 11.47 60.91
N THR A 11 3.66 11.11 60.77
CA THR A 11 3.17 10.47 59.55
C THR A 11 3.25 11.53 58.45
N PHE A 12 4.33 11.50 57.68
CA PHE A 12 4.42 12.17 56.40
C PHE A 12 3.37 11.51 55.51
N ALA A 13 2.15 12.05 55.54
CA ALA A 13 1.08 11.68 54.63
C ALA A 13 1.54 12.13 53.24
N SER A 14 2.23 11.24 52.51
CA SER A 14 2.32 11.36 51.08
C SER A 14 0.89 11.23 50.57
N MET A 15 0.26 12.38 50.33
CA MET A 15 -0.80 12.48 49.35
C MET A 15 -0.18 11.97 48.05
N ILE A 16 -0.33 10.66 47.79
CA ILE A 16 -0.28 10.15 46.44
C ILE A 16 -1.50 10.79 45.80
N SER A 17 -1.28 11.97 45.23
CA SER A 17 -2.21 12.60 44.31
C SER A 17 -2.51 11.52 43.29
N ALA A 18 -3.67 10.89 43.43
CA ALA A 18 -4.24 10.07 42.39
C ALA A 18 -4.62 11.05 41.28
N CYS A 19 -3.61 11.54 40.55
CA CYS A 19 -3.82 12.10 39.24
C CYS A 19 -4.54 10.98 38.49
N ALA A 20 -5.84 11.16 38.26
CA ALA A 20 -6.61 10.28 37.41
C ALA A 20 -5.95 10.36 36.03
N SER A 21 -4.98 9.49 35.77
CA SER A 21 -4.26 9.46 34.53
C SER A 21 -5.21 8.87 33.50
N THR A 22 -5.65 9.75 32.59
CA THR A 22 -6.40 9.32 31.43
C THR A 22 -5.62 8.22 30.72
N THR A 23 -6.28 7.08 30.52
CA THR A 23 -5.64 5.89 29.95
C THR A 23 -6.16 5.66 28.54
N TYR A 24 -5.26 5.30 27.63
CA TYR A 24 -5.60 4.82 26.30
C TYR A 24 -5.42 3.30 26.26
N ARG A 25 -6.49 2.59 25.94
CA ARG A 25 -6.50 1.13 25.76
C ARG A 25 -6.78 0.81 24.31
N ILE A 26 -5.88 0.06 23.68
CA ILE A 26 -6.02 -0.38 22.30
C ILE A 26 -6.00 -1.90 22.29
N GLN A 27 -7.04 -2.51 21.74
CA GLN A 27 -7.17 -3.94 21.55
C GLN A 27 -7.36 -4.24 20.07
N SER A 28 -6.99 -5.45 19.65
CA SER A 28 -7.31 -5.93 18.32
C SER A 28 -7.69 -7.40 18.29
N SER A 29 -8.43 -7.76 17.25
CA SER A 29 -8.69 -9.14 16.86
C SER A 29 -8.20 -9.34 15.41
N PRO A 30 -7.16 -10.15 15.15
CA PRO A 30 -6.38 -10.90 16.13
C PRO A 30 -5.53 -9.99 17.03
N SER A 31 -5.15 -10.49 18.21
CA SER A 31 -4.21 -9.82 19.13
C SER A 31 -2.79 -9.78 18.56
N GLU A 32 -1.84 -9.16 19.26
CA GLU A 32 -0.43 -9.02 18.83
C GLU A 32 -0.32 -8.26 17.49
N ALA A 33 -1.13 -7.22 17.31
CA ALA A 33 -1.02 -6.29 16.18
C ALA A 33 -0.16 -5.09 16.60
N GLU A 34 0.73 -4.64 15.73
CA GLU A 34 1.55 -3.45 15.94
C GLU A 34 0.68 -2.19 15.98
N VAL A 35 1.04 -1.25 16.85
CA VAL A 35 0.34 0.02 17.04
C VAL A 35 1.32 1.18 16.86
N ASP A 36 1.03 2.06 15.90
CA ASP A 36 1.74 3.32 15.68
C ASP A 36 0.79 4.51 15.88
N PHE A 37 1.28 5.58 16.47
CA PHE A 37 0.59 6.87 16.52
C PHE A 37 1.16 7.79 15.44
N VAL A 38 0.27 8.35 14.61
CA VAL A 38 0.60 9.33 13.57
C VAL A 38 -0.05 10.65 13.92
N TYR A 39 0.74 11.60 14.39
CA TYR A 39 0.25 12.91 14.83
C TYR A 39 0.01 13.86 13.65
N LYS A 40 -0.81 14.88 13.85
CA LYS A 40 -1.10 15.91 12.83
C LYS A 40 0.17 16.62 12.32
N SER A 41 1.19 16.75 13.15
CA SER A 41 2.53 17.22 12.78
C SER A 41 3.26 16.34 11.75
N GLY A 42 2.76 15.14 11.45
CA GLY A 42 3.38 14.15 10.57
C GLY A 42 4.37 13.22 11.29
N THR A 43 4.59 13.43 12.59
CA THR A 43 5.43 12.56 13.41
C THR A 43 4.78 11.18 13.56
N ARG A 44 5.57 10.11 13.42
CA ARG A 44 5.14 8.73 13.68
C ARG A 44 5.90 8.17 14.88
N LYS A 45 5.18 7.56 15.83
CA LYS A 45 5.75 6.92 17.03
C LYS A 45 5.22 5.51 17.18
N SER A 46 6.11 4.53 17.29
CA SER A 46 5.70 3.15 17.59
C SER A 46 5.38 3.00 19.07
N MET A 47 4.22 2.41 19.34
CA MET A 47 3.65 2.33 20.69
C MET A 47 3.65 0.91 21.26
N GLY A 48 3.97 -0.11 20.44
CA GLY A 48 4.06 -1.51 20.84
C GLY A 48 3.03 -2.38 20.12
N LYS A 49 2.51 -3.40 20.80
CA LYS A 49 1.53 -4.35 20.26
C LYS A 49 0.27 -4.43 21.10
N THR A 50 -0.86 -4.77 20.49
CA THR A 50 -2.12 -5.03 21.18
C THR A 50 -2.10 -6.36 21.95
N PRO A 51 -2.79 -6.45 23.11
CA PRO A 51 -3.46 -5.37 23.81
C PRO A 51 -2.45 -4.39 24.43
N LEU A 52 -2.72 -3.10 24.26
CA LEU A 52 -1.83 -2.01 24.66
C LEU A 52 -2.55 -1.06 25.61
N SER A 53 -1.90 -0.69 26.71
CA SER A 53 -2.41 0.30 27.67
C SER A 53 -1.34 1.36 27.91
N LEU A 54 -1.72 2.62 27.74
CA LEU A 54 -0.80 3.76 27.78
C LEU A 54 -1.38 4.90 28.62
N ASN A 55 -0.50 5.68 29.23
CA ASN A 55 -0.88 6.97 29.81
C ASN A 55 -1.04 8.02 28.69
N ALA A 56 -2.19 8.70 28.66
CA ALA A 56 -2.50 9.71 27.65
C ALA A 56 -1.48 10.86 27.61
N SER A 57 -0.95 11.29 28.76
CA SER A 57 0.00 12.41 28.81
C SER A 57 1.37 12.06 28.24
N GLU A 58 1.77 10.79 28.34
CA GLU A 58 3.03 10.28 27.76
C GLU A 58 2.87 9.91 26.28
N ALA A 59 1.67 9.42 25.92
CA ALA A 59 1.33 9.05 24.57
C ALA A 59 1.06 10.26 23.68
N ASN A 60 0.53 11.37 24.19
CA ASN A 60 0.28 12.58 23.41
C ASN A 60 0.57 13.85 24.25
N PRO A 61 1.87 14.17 24.49
CA PRO A 61 2.24 15.31 25.34
C PRO A 61 1.79 16.66 24.76
N ASN A 62 1.73 16.76 23.42
CA ASN A 62 1.39 18.00 22.72
C ASN A 62 -0.13 18.22 22.56
N LYS A 63 -0.96 17.26 23.00
CA LYS A 63 -2.43 17.33 22.89
C LYS A 63 -2.91 17.71 21.47
N GLU A 64 -2.28 17.18 20.44
CA GLU A 64 -2.72 17.34 19.05
C GLU A 64 -3.50 16.11 18.57
N SER A 65 -4.40 16.26 17.60
CA SER A 65 -5.09 15.13 16.95
C SER A 65 -4.10 14.14 16.34
N PHE A 66 -4.40 12.86 16.41
CA PHE A 66 -3.57 11.79 15.85
C PHE A 66 -4.40 10.66 15.27
N GLN A 67 -3.78 9.79 14.51
CA GLN A 67 -4.34 8.51 14.08
C GLN A 67 -3.64 7.38 14.81
N ILE A 68 -4.42 6.41 15.28
CA ILE A 68 -3.93 5.12 15.76
C ILE A 68 -3.93 4.18 14.57
N GLU A 69 -2.75 3.89 14.02
CA GLU A 69 -2.58 2.86 13.00
C GLU A 69 -2.34 1.52 13.67
N VAL A 70 -3.17 0.52 13.36
CA VAL A 70 -3.02 -0.87 13.83
C VAL A 70 -2.74 -1.77 12.63
N ARG A 71 -1.65 -2.54 12.71
CA ARG A 71 -1.16 -3.40 11.62
C ARG A 71 -0.81 -4.79 12.12
N LYS A 72 -1.15 -5.79 11.33
CA LYS A 72 -0.68 -7.17 11.54
C LYS A 72 -0.42 -7.82 10.18
N ASP A 73 0.66 -8.60 10.09
CA ASP A 73 0.99 -9.30 8.84
C ASP A 73 -0.14 -10.25 8.42
N GLY A 74 -0.58 -10.13 7.16
CA GLY A 74 -1.72 -10.87 6.62
C GLY A 74 -3.10 -10.23 6.87
N PHE A 75 -3.15 -9.01 7.44
CA PHE A 75 -4.40 -8.33 7.78
C PHE A 75 -4.43 -6.88 7.28
N ASP A 76 -5.64 -6.36 7.05
CA ASP A 76 -5.85 -5.02 6.52
C ASP A 76 -5.43 -3.99 7.56
N ARG A 77 -4.59 -3.02 7.17
CA ARG A 77 -4.23 -1.92 8.07
C ARG A 77 -5.47 -1.10 8.40
N GLN A 78 -5.69 -0.87 9.68
CA GLN A 78 -6.76 -0.02 10.18
C GLN A 78 -6.19 1.27 10.79
N ALA A 79 -6.86 2.40 10.58
CA ALA A 79 -6.49 3.68 11.15
C ALA A 79 -7.70 4.31 11.84
N VAL A 80 -7.53 4.68 13.11
CA VAL A 80 -8.58 5.32 13.92
C VAL A 80 -8.17 6.75 14.21
N PHE A 81 -8.94 7.71 13.71
CA PHE A 81 -8.71 9.12 14.02
C PHE A 81 -9.16 9.45 15.44
N VAL A 82 -8.27 10.08 16.20
CA VAL A 82 -8.52 10.54 17.56
C VAL A 82 -8.48 12.07 17.59
N PRO A 83 -9.66 12.74 17.66
CA PRO A 83 -9.73 14.19 17.75
C PRO A 83 -9.35 14.69 19.15
N GLU A 84 -8.99 15.97 19.23
CA GLU A 84 -8.58 16.64 20.48
C GLU A 84 -9.62 16.56 21.61
N SER A 85 -10.90 16.52 21.24
CA SER A 85 -12.02 16.35 22.16
C SER A 85 -12.01 15.03 22.94
N SER A 86 -11.19 14.05 22.51
CA SER A 86 -11.09 12.73 23.15
C SER A 86 -10.07 12.67 24.29
N PHE A 87 -9.20 13.68 24.44
CA PHE A 87 -8.02 13.59 25.32
C PHE A 87 -8.32 13.76 26.81
N SER A 88 -9.49 14.31 27.15
CA SER A 88 -9.94 14.46 28.53
C SER A 88 -10.63 13.22 29.10
N LYS A 89 -10.75 12.14 28.30
CA LYS A 89 -11.48 10.91 28.66
C LYS A 89 -10.64 9.68 28.38
N ASN A 90 -10.91 8.62 29.14
CA ASN A 90 -10.33 7.31 28.82
C ASN A 90 -10.74 6.92 27.40
N LEU A 91 -9.75 6.51 26.61
CA LEU A 91 -9.95 6.09 25.22
C LEU A 91 -9.88 4.57 25.18
N GLU A 92 -10.89 3.95 24.61
CA GLU A 92 -10.90 2.52 24.31
C GLU A 92 -11.08 2.33 22.81
N VAL A 93 -10.09 1.69 22.18
CA VAL A 93 -10.06 1.42 20.75
C VAL A 93 -10.03 -0.08 20.53
N ASN A 94 -11.10 -0.61 19.95
CA ASN A 94 -11.23 -2.02 19.63
C ASN A 94 -11.19 -2.19 18.11
N VAL A 95 -10.10 -2.76 17.59
CA VAL A 95 -9.87 -2.91 16.16
C VAL A 95 -10.07 -4.35 15.72
N ASN A 96 -11.08 -4.61 14.90
CA ASN A 96 -11.20 -5.89 14.22
C ASN A 96 -10.43 -5.81 12.90
N LEU A 97 -9.33 -6.55 12.82
CA LEU A 97 -8.52 -6.67 11.63
C LEU A 97 -9.12 -7.78 10.76
N THR A 98 -9.54 -7.40 9.57
CA THR A 98 -9.95 -8.35 8.54
C THR A 98 -8.72 -8.98 7.93
N ALA A 99 -8.76 -10.30 7.73
CA ALA A 99 -7.75 -10.98 6.94
C ALA A 99 -7.68 -10.25 5.60
N ASP A 100 -6.50 -9.75 5.27
CA ASP A 100 -6.30 -9.02 4.05
C ASP A 100 -6.26 -10.08 2.95
N ALA A 101 -7.42 -10.32 2.34
CA ALA A 101 -7.54 -11.13 1.13
C ALA A 101 -6.69 -10.56 -0.03
N ARG A 102 -6.16 -9.35 0.12
CA ARG A 102 -5.26 -8.65 -0.79
C ARG A 102 -3.83 -8.54 -0.24
N SER A 103 -3.46 -9.10 0.92
CA SER A 103 -2.09 -8.90 1.47
C SER A 103 -1.02 -9.66 0.67
N GLY A 104 -1.43 -10.69 -0.07
CA GLY A 104 -0.60 -11.33 -1.09
C GLY A 104 -0.57 -10.57 -2.42
N ASP A 105 -1.61 -9.78 -2.72
CA ASP A 105 -1.91 -9.24 -4.05
C ASP A 105 -1.74 -7.72 -4.17
N ALA A 106 -1.77 -6.95 -3.09
CA ALA A 106 -1.58 -5.49 -3.08
C ALA A 106 -0.09 -5.15 -3.13
N LYS A 107 0.77 -5.86 -2.39
CA LYS A 107 2.22 -5.73 -2.53
C LYS A 107 2.71 -6.20 -3.91
N LYS A 108 2.08 -7.26 -4.46
CA LYS A 108 2.33 -7.70 -5.84
C LYS A 108 1.71 -6.78 -6.87
N GLY A 109 0.56 -6.16 -6.58
CA GLY A 109 -0.12 -5.24 -7.47
C GLY A 109 0.64 -3.93 -7.62
N ASP A 110 1.12 -3.37 -6.51
CA ASP A 110 1.99 -2.18 -6.52
C ASP A 110 3.34 -2.49 -7.19
N ALA A 111 3.94 -3.64 -6.88
CA ALA A 111 5.19 -4.06 -7.51
C ALA A 111 5.02 -4.38 -9.00
N ALA A 112 3.97 -5.11 -9.39
CA ALA A 112 3.67 -5.45 -10.79
C ALA A 112 3.27 -4.20 -11.57
N PHE A 113 2.50 -3.29 -10.99
CA PHE A 113 2.17 -2.02 -11.63
C PHE A 113 3.43 -1.19 -11.88
N ASN A 114 4.31 -1.05 -10.89
CA ASN A 114 5.57 -0.33 -11.03
C ASN A 114 6.50 -1.01 -12.05
N ASP A 115 6.58 -2.34 -12.04
CA ASP A 115 7.38 -3.13 -12.97
C ASP A 115 6.86 -3.01 -14.42
N ILE A 116 5.55 -3.16 -14.62
CA ILE A 116 4.89 -2.94 -15.92
C ILE A 116 5.11 -1.51 -16.39
N ALA A 117 4.90 -0.50 -15.54
CA ALA A 117 5.07 0.91 -15.91
C ALA A 117 6.53 1.22 -16.30
N SER A 118 7.50 0.76 -15.49
CA SER A 118 8.92 0.92 -15.78
C SER A 118 9.31 0.21 -17.08
N ALA A 119 8.87 -1.03 -17.27
CA ALA A 119 9.18 -1.79 -18.47
C ALA A 119 8.57 -1.18 -19.74
N VAL A 120 7.34 -0.66 -19.67
CA VAL A 120 6.71 0.05 -20.79
C VAL A 120 7.52 1.28 -21.15
N ALA A 121 7.94 2.09 -20.17
CA ALA A 121 8.77 3.27 -20.41
C ALA A 121 10.12 2.92 -21.06
N ASP A 122 10.79 1.89 -20.54
CA ASP A 122 12.07 1.40 -21.07
C ASP A 122 11.94 0.87 -22.50
N VAL A 123 10.93 0.05 -22.76
CA VAL A 123 10.66 -0.49 -24.10
C VAL A 123 10.33 0.63 -25.07
N GLN A 124 9.51 1.61 -24.68
CA GLN A 124 9.19 2.76 -25.53
C GLN A 124 10.44 3.57 -25.86
N LYS A 125 11.34 3.79 -24.89
CA LYS A 125 12.64 4.43 -25.13
C LYS A 125 13.50 3.64 -26.11
N ASP A 126 13.57 2.32 -25.96
CA ASP A 126 14.32 1.45 -26.87
C ASP A 126 13.72 1.49 -28.30
N ILE A 127 12.39 1.51 -28.42
CA ILE A 127 11.70 1.68 -29.71
C ILE A 127 12.03 3.04 -30.34
N GLN A 128 11.96 4.13 -29.57
CA GLN A 128 12.27 5.49 -30.07
C GLN A 128 13.71 5.61 -30.55
N THR A 129 14.64 4.94 -29.87
CA THR A 129 16.06 4.89 -30.23
C THR A 129 16.38 3.82 -31.27
N LYS A 130 15.37 3.15 -31.84
CA LYS A 130 15.46 2.07 -32.84
C LYS A 130 16.24 0.83 -32.38
N ASN A 131 16.38 0.64 -31.07
CA ASN A 131 16.97 -0.54 -30.44
C ASN A 131 15.96 -1.70 -30.37
N TYR A 132 15.46 -2.13 -31.54
CA TYR A 132 14.33 -3.07 -31.66
C TYR A 132 14.61 -4.45 -31.05
N GLU A 133 15.83 -4.96 -31.17
CA GLU A 133 16.23 -6.25 -30.59
C GLU A 133 16.19 -6.23 -29.05
N ILE A 134 16.65 -5.12 -28.46
CA ILE A 134 16.59 -4.90 -27.01
C ILE A 134 15.13 -4.79 -26.55
N ALA A 135 14.32 -4.02 -27.29
CA ALA A 135 12.89 -3.89 -27.01
C ALA A 135 12.18 -5.26 -27.04
N LEU A 136 12.40 -6.08 -28.07
CA LEU A 136 11.81 -7.41 -28.18
C LEU A 136 12.28 -8.36 -27.06
N THR A 137 13.56 -8.28 -26.67
CA THR A 137 14.09 -9.07 -25.55
C THR A 137 13.40 -8.73 -24.23
N LYS A 138 13.22 -7.43 -23.95
CA LYS A 138 12.49 -6.96 -22.77
C LYS A 138 11.02 -7.39 -22.83
N LEU A 139 10.37 -7.20 -23.98
CA LEU A 139 8.97 -7.59 -24.19
C LEU A 139 8.74 -9.09 -23.99
N ASN A 140 9.65 -9.95 -24.46
CA ASN A 140 9.56 -11.40 -24.24
C ASN A 140 9.62 -11.76 -22.75
N ARG A 141 10.47 -11.08 -21.97
CA ARG A 141 10.50 -11.26 -20.50
C ARG A 141 9.19 -10.80 -19.87
N MET A 142 8.68 -9.64 -20.26
CA MET A 142 7.43 -9.11 -19.71
C MET A 142 6.23 -9.99 -20.05
N VAL A 143 6.14 -10.53 -21.26
CA VAL A 143 5.08 -11.46 -21.66
C VAL A 143 5.15 -12.78 -20.89
N ALA A 144 6.36 -13.27 -20.58
CA ALA A 144 6.51 -14.48 -19.76
C ALA A 144 6.03 -14.26 -18.32
N GLN A 145 6.19 -13.05 -17.78
CA GLN A 145 5.79 -12.71 -16.41
C GLN A 145 4.33 -12.25 -16.31
N TYR A 146 3.85 -11.51 -17.30
CA TYR A 146 2.52 -10.89 -17.33
C TYR A 146 1.79 -11.18 -18.65
N PRO A 147 1.41 -12.45 -18.90
CA PRO A 147 0.87 -12.89 -20.20
C PRO A 147 -0.52 -12.33 -20.52
N SER A 148 -1.21 -11.70 -19.56
CA SER A 148 -2.53 -11.08 -19.75
C SER A 148 -2.46 -9.59 -20.05
N VAL A 149 -1.28 -8.97 -20.04
CA VAL A 149 -1.13 -7.53 -20.27
C VAL A 149 -1.09 -7.23 -21.76
N SER A 150 -2.22 -6.81 -22.32
CA SER A 150 -2.41 -6.47 -23.75
C SER A 150 -1.32 -5.52 -24.29
N THR A 151 -0.88 -4.55 -23.49
CA THR A 151 0.13 -3.54 -23.87
C THR A 151 1.44 -4.15 -24.38
N PHE A 152 1.92 -5.26 -23.82
CA PHE A 152 3.18 -5.87 -24.27
C PHE A 152 3.05 -6.50 -25.66
N TYR A 153 1.90 -7.06 -25.99
CA TYR A 153 1.62 -7.56 -27.33
C TYR A 153 1.45 -6.42 -28.33
N SER A 154 0.78 -5.32 -27.95
CA SER A 154 0.69 -4.12 -28.79
C SER A 154 2.06 -3.52 -29.10
N LEU A 155 2.94 -3.42 -28.09
CA LEU A 155 4.31 -2.91 -28.28
C LEU A 155 5.15 -3.85 -29.14
N THR A 156 4.99 -5.17 -29.00
CA THR A 156 5.62 -6.16 -29.90
C THR A 156 5.15 -5.96 -31.35
N GLY A 157 3.86 -5.73 -31.53
CA GLY A 157 3.28 -5.35 -32.82
C GLY A 157 3.91 -4.09 -33.40
N ASN A 158 4.08 -3.04 -32.58
CA ASN A 158 4.73 -1.80 -32.98
C ASN A 158 6.17 -2.03 -33.43
N VAL A 159 6.95 -2.84 -32.70
CA VAL A 159 8.33 -3.15 -33.10
C VAL A 159 8.37 -3.85 -34.45
N HIS A 160 7.57 -4.90 -34.63
CA HIS A 160 7.53 -5.62 -35.91
C HIS A 160 7.00 -4.76 -37.06
N TYR A 161 6.06 -3.86 -36.80
CA TYR A 161 5.59 -2.90 -37.79
C TYR A 161 6.72 -1.96 -38.24
N LEU A 162 7.49 -1.43 -37.30
CA LEU A 162 8.67 -0.58 -37.57
C LEU A 162 9.78 -1.34 -38.32
N GLU A 163 9.93 -2.64 -38.06
CA GLU A 163 10.80 -3.55 -38.82
C GLU A 163 10.22 -3.98 -40.18
N ARG A 164 9.03 -3.49 -40.58
CA ARG A 164 8.28 -3.89 -41.78
C ARG A 164 7.91 -5.38 -41.85
N ARG A 165 7.89 -6.07 -40.72
CA ARG A 165 7.45 -7.47 -40.58
C ARG A 165 5.94 -7.52 -40.33
N LEU A 166 5.16 -7.16 -41.35
CA LEU A 166 3.72 -6.90 -41.22
C LEU A 166 2.92 -8.10 -40.71
N GLU A 167 3.26 -9.33 -41.13
CA GLU A 167 2.59 -10.55 -40.65
C GLU A 167 2.78 -10.76 -39.14
N LYS A 168 4.00 -10.55 -38.64
CA LYS A 168 4.31 -10.66 -37.21
C LYS A 168 3.66 -9.53 -36.40
N ALA A 169 3.64 -8.33 -36.97
CA ALA A 169 2.96 -7.19 -36.37
C ALA A 169 1.47 -7.47 -36.18
N LEU A 170 0.81 -7.91 -37.26
CA LEU A 170 -0.60 -8.28 -37.28
C LEU A 170 -0.93 -9.38 -36.25
N ALA A 171 -0.13 -10.44 -36.20
CA ALA A 171 -0.31 -11.51 -35.20
C ALA A 171 -0.24 -10.98 -33.76
N SER A 172 0.70 -10.07 -33.50
CA SER A 172 0.89 -9.46 -32.17
C SER A 172 -0.28 -8.56 -31.80
N TYR A 173 -0.76 -7.73 -32.72
CA TYR A 173 -1.94 -6.88 -32.49
C TYR A 173 -3.22 -7.69 -32.30
N LYS A 174 -3.41 -8.78 -33.06
CA LYS A 174 -4.55 -9.69 -32.86
C LYS A 174 -4.54 -10.28 -31.45
N ARG A 175 -3.38 -10.74 -30.97
CA ARG A 175 -3.23 -11.20 -29.59
C ARG A 175 -3.51 -10.09 -28.56
N ALA A 176 -3.07 -8.87 -28.81
CA ALA A 176 -3.38 -7.73 -27.94
C ALA A 176 -4.89 -7.42 -27.89
N LEU A 177 -5.59 -7.55 -29.01
CA LEU A 177 -7.04 -7.32 -29.10
C LEU A 177 -7.83 -8.43 -28.39
N GLU A 178 -7.39 -9.69 -28.46
CA GLU A 178 -7.99 -10.79 -27.69
C GLU A 178 -7.98 -10.50 -26.17
N LEU A 179 -6.91 -9.86 -25.69
CA LEU A 179 -6.75 -9.49 -24.28
C LEU A 179 -7.46 -8.19 -23.91
N ASN A 180 -7.69 -7.29 -24.88
CA ASN A 180 -8.45 -6.05 -24.69
C ASN A 180 -9.42 -5.81 -25.86
N PRO A 181 -10.58 -6.50 -25.88
CA PRO A 181 -11.49 -6.50 -27.02
C PRO A 181 -12.09 -5.12 -27.36
N ASN A 182 -12.13 -4.22 -26.37
CA ASN A 182 -12.74 -2.90 -26.48
C ASN A 182 -11.77 -1.83 -27.02
N SER A 183 -10.55 -2.21 -27.42
CA SER A 183 -9.59 -1.27 -27.98
C SER A 183 -9.92 -0.94 -29.45
N SER A 184 -10.57 0.20 -29.66
CA SER A 184 -10.86 0.73 -31.00
C SER A 184 -9.59 1.07 -31.79
N GLU A 185 -8.50 1.39 -31.10
CA GLU A 185 -7.19 1.61 -31.73
C GLU A 185 -6.64 0.33 -32.35
N LEU A 186 -6.64 -0.77 -31.59
CA LEU A 186 -6.15 -2.06 -32.08
C LEU A 186 -6.98 -2.58 -33.26
N GLN A 187 -8.30 -2.41 -33.20
CA GLN A 187 -9.19 -2.77 -34.31
C GLN A 187 -8.81 -2.04 -35.60
N LYS A 188 -8.60 -0.72 -35.54
CA LYS A 188 -8.18 0.09 -36.70
C LYS A 188 -6.81 -0.31 -37.23
N ILE A 189 -5.85 -0.60 -36.35
CA ILE A 189 -4.50 -1.03 -36.75
C ILE A 189 -4.58 -2.37 -37.49
N ILE A 190 -5.33 -3.33 -36.95
CA ILE A 190 -5.50 -4.66 -37.56
C ILE A 190 -6.16 -4.55 -38.93
N GLU A 191 -7.27 -3.80 -39.04
CA GLU A 191 -7.98 -3.58 -40.31
C GLU A 191 -7.04 -2.98 -41.37
N LYS A 192 -6.26 -1.96 -40.99
CA LYS A 192 -5.28 -1.34 -41.88
C LYS A 192 -4.22 -2.33 -42.34
N LEU A 193 -3.70 -3.17 -41.45
CA LEU A 193 -2.65 -4.14 -41.77
C LEU A 193 -3.16 -5.32 -42.60
N ASP A 194 -4.36 -5.82 -42.34
CA ASP A 194 -5.01 -6.86 -43.13
C ASP A 194 -5.23 -6.37 -44.58
N GLY A 195 -5.63 -5.11 -44.77
CA GLY A 195 -5.76 -4.50 -46.09
C GLY A 195 -4.44 -4.36 -46.85
N LEU A 196 -3.33 -4.08 -46.16
CA LEU A 196 -1.99 -4.00 -46.76
C LEU A 196 -1.43 -5.38 -47.14
N ASN A 197 -1.74 -6.42 -46.35
CA ASN A 197 -1.25 -7.77 -46.60
C ASN A 197 -2.03 -8.49 -47.72
N GLY A 198 -3.33 -8.18 -47.86
CA GLY A 198 -4.19 -8.76 -48.90
C GLY A 198 -3.92 -8.28 -50.33
N GLY A 199 -3.27 -7.12 -50.51
CA GLY A 199 -2.92 -6.58 -51.83
C GLY A 199 -1.62 -7.11 -52.45
N SER A 200 -0.92 -8.02 -51.76
CA SER A 200 0.39 -8.55 -52.18
C SER A 200 0.31 -9.96 -52.79
N ARG A 201 -0.87 -10.39 -53.26
CA ARG A 201 -1.12 -11.70 -53.88
C ARG A 201 -1.51 -11.57 -55.34
#